data_AF-X1NFQ9-F1
#
_entry.id   AF-X1NFQ9-F1
#
_cell.length_a   1.000
_cell.length_b   1.000
_cell.length_c   1.000
_cell.angle_alpha   90.00
_cell.angle_beta   90.00
_cell.angle_gamma   90.00
#
_symmetry.space_group_name_H-M   'P 1'
#
loop_
_entity.id
_entity.type
_entity.pdbx_description
1 polymer ?
#
loop_
_entity_poly.entity_id
_entity_poly.type
_entity_poly.pdbx_seq_one_letter_code
_entity_poly.pdbx_strand_id
1 'polypeptide(L)' 'MKKQRNYDRKVKHTRILLSDYLLLKGLAQRTGQSMSEALHTIITRDWAMARSVKP' A
#
# COMPACT_ATOMS: atom_id res chain seq x y z
N MET A 1 -11.37 -7.65 22.52
CA MET A 1 -10.00 -7.34 22.03
C MET A 1 -9.31 -6.41 23.02
N LYS A 2 -8.16 -6.79 23.57
CA LYS A 2 -7.32 -5.87 24.37
C LYS A 2 -6.84 -4.74 23.45
N LYS A 3 -7.26 -3.50 23.68
CA LYS A 3 -6.71 -2.32 22.99
C LYS A 3 -5.21 -2.24 23.33
N GLN A 4 -4.35 -2.46 22.35
CA GLN A 4 -2.91 -2.19 22.51
C GLN A 4 -2.74 -0.68 22.64
N ARG A 5 -2.51 -0.21 23.87
CA ARG A 5 -2.54 1.21 24.27
C ARG A 5 -1.51 2.12 23.55
N ASN A 6 -0.62 1.55 22.74
CA ASN A 6 0.50 2.25 22.09
C ASN A 6 0.74 1.83 20.62
N TYR A 7 -0.15 1.05 20.00
CA TYR A 7 0.07 0.59 18.62
C TYR A 7 0.21 1.78 17.67
N ASP A 8 -0.72 2.73 17.77
CA ASP A 8 -0.76 3.94 16.95
C ASP A 8 0.44 4.88 17.17
N ARG A 9 1.13 4.77 18.31
CA ARG A 9 2.31 5.59 18.64
C ARG A 9 3.61 4.98 18.13
N LYS A 10 3.63 3.65 17.91
CA LYS A 10 4.79 2.91 17.36
C LYS A 10 4.76 2.82 15.84
N VAL A 11 3.58 2.80 15.23
CA VAL A 11 3.42 2.56 13.79
C VAL A 11 3.00 3.84 13.09
N LYS A 12 3.77 4.28 12.08
CA LYS A 12 3.36 5.40 11.23
C LYS A 12 2.17 4.96 10.38
N HIS A 13 1.00 5.51 10.66
CA HIS A 13 -0.18 5.29 9.81
C HIS A 13 -0.10 6.15 8.55
N THR A 14 -0.15 5.50 7.39
CA THR A 14 -0.38 6.18 6.12
C THR A 14 -1.87 6.53 6.03
N ARG A 15 -2.20 7.81 6.08
CA ARG A 15 -3.56 8.27 5.75
C ARG A 15 -3.69 8.28 4.23
N ILE A 16 -4.60 7.46 3.72
CA ILE A 16 -4.93 7.38 2.30
C ILE A 16 -6.44 7.57 2.11
N LEU A 17 -6.85 7.95 0.91
CA LEU A 17 -8.27 8.02 0.59
C LEU A 17 -8.89 6.62 0.70
N LEU A 18 -10.17 6.57 1.07
CA LEU A 18 -10.89 5.31 1.18
C LEU A 18 -10.93 4.55 -0.15
N SER A 19 -11.05 5.27 -1.26
CA SER A 19 -10.97 4.73 -2.62
C SER A 19 -9.66 3.96 -2.85
N ASP A 20 -8.53 4.57 -2.48
CA ASP A 20 -7.20 4.01 -2.68
C ASP A 20 -7.01 2.78 -1.79
N TYR A 21 -7.49 2.85 -0.54
CA TYR A 21 -7.49 1.71 0.37
C TYR A 21 -8.26 0.52 -0.20
N LEU A 22 -9.47 0.74 -0.73
CA LEU A 22 -10.30 -0.33 -1.30
C LEU A 22 -9.64 -0.95 -2.53
N LEU A 23 -9.03 -0.14 -3.40
CA LEU A 23 -8.28 -0.62 -4.55
C LEU A 23 -7.08 -1.46 -4.12
N LEU A 24 -6.29 -0.96 -3.17
CA LEU A 24 -5.11 -1.65 -2.64
C LEU A 24 -5.49 -3.00 -2.00
N LYS A 25 -6.58 -3.01 -1.23
CA LYS A 25 -7.11 -4.20 -0.58
C LYS A 25 -7.57 -5.24 -1.59
N GLY A 26 -8.32 -4.81 -2.60
CA GLY A 26 -8.77 -5.70 -3.68
C GLY A 26 -7.60 -6.30 -4.46
N LEU A 27 -6.56 -5.51 -4.72
CA LEU A 27 -5.36 -5.97 -5.39
C LEU A 27 -4.60 -7.01 -4.55
N ALA A 28 -4.35 -6.70 -3.27
CA ALA A 28 -3.69 -7.60 -2.33
C ALA A 28 -4.42 -8.95 -2.19
N GLN A 29 -5.75 -8.93 -2.13
CA GLN A 29 -6.57 -10.16 -2.07
C GLN A 29 -6.45 -11.01 -3.33
N ARG A 30 -6.39 -10.39 -4.50
CA ARG A 30 -6.25 -11.10 -5.79
C ARG A 30 -4.85 -11.70 -5.97
N THR A 31 -3.81 -11.00 -5.51
CA THR A 31 -2.41 -11.44 -5.67
C THR A 31 -1.95 -12.35 -4.53
N GLY A 32 -2.72 -12.46 -3.44
CA GLY A 32 -2.32 -13.20 -2.24
C GLY A 32 -1.17 -12.54 -1.46
N GLN A 33 -0.85 -11.29 -1.76
CA GLN A 33 0.24 -10.52 -1.14
C GLN A 33 -0.28 -9.67 0.02
N SER A 34 0.64 -9.19 0.86
CA SER A 34 0.30 -8.15 1.83
C SER A 34 -0.05 -6.83 1.14
N MET A 35 -0.87 -5.99 1.77
CA MET A 35 -1.16 -4.65 1.23
C MET A 35 0.10 -3.79 1.05
N SER A 36 1.10 -3.98 1.92
CA SER A 36 2.37 -3.26 1.83
C SER A 36 3.17 -3.66 0.59
N GLU A 37 3.21 -4.97 0.28
CA GLU A 37 3.84 -5.47 -0.94
C GLU A 37 3.08 -5.03 -2.18
N ALA A 38 1.75 -5.14 -2.17
CA ALA A 38 0.90 -4.67 -3.25
C ALA A 38 1.13 -3.17 -3.56
N LEU A 39 1.21 -2.33 -2.51
CA LEU A 39 1.55 -0.92 -2.63
C LEU A 39 2.94 -0.72 -3.20
N HIS A 40 3.93 -1.45 -2.68
CA HIS A 40 5.30 -1.37 -3.16
C HIS A 40 5.40 -1.73 -4.64
N THR A 41 4.73 -2.78 -5.09
CA THR A 41 4.66 -3.19 -6.50
C THR A 41 4.03 -2.11 -7.38
N ILE A 42 2.94 -1.48 -6.94
CA ILE A 42 2.33 -0.37 -7.69
C ILE A 42 3.34 0.76 -7.85
N ILE A 43 3.93 1.25 -6.75
CA ILE A 43 4.86 2.38 -6.76
C ILE A 43 6.10 2.06 -7.62
N THR A 44 6.69 0.88 -7.47
CA THR A 44 7.90 0.49 -8.20
C THR A 44 7.64 0.26 -9.68
N ARG A 45 6.50 -0.35 -10.04
CA ARG A 45 6.10 -0.52 -11.44
C ARG A 45 5.88 0.83 -12.11
N ASP A 46 5.13 1.73 -11.47
CA ASP A 46 4.83 3.06 -12.01
C ASP A 46 6.11 3.88 -12.18
N TRP A 47 7.01 3.82 -11.19
CA TRP A 47 8.33 4.45 -11.28
C TRP A 47 9.21 3.87 -12.39
N ALA A 48 9.22 2.55 -12.56
CA ALA A 48 9.97 1.89 -13.63
C ALA A 48 9.43 2.27 -15.02
N MET A 49 8.09 2.32 -15.17
CA MET A 49 7.46 2.77 -16.41
C MET A 49 7.76 4.25 -16.70
N ALA A 50 7.66 5.13 -15.70
CA ALA A 50 7.99 6.55 -15.85
C ALA A 50 9.45 6.79 -16.26
N ARG A 51 10.39 5.92 -15.84
CA ARG A 51 11.80 5.99 -16.25
C ARG A 51 12.08 5.40 -17.63
N SER A 52 11.29 4.43 -18.06
CA SER A 52 11.41 3.82 -19.39
C SER A 52 10.92 4.75 -20.50
N VAL A 53 10.00 5.67 -20.19
CA VAL A 53 9.56 6.74 -21.09
C VAL A 53 10.51 7.92 -20.96
N LYS A 54 11.78 7.71 -21.33
CA LYS A 54 12.71 8.81 -21.61
C LYS A 54 12.71 9.01 -23.14
N PRO A 55 12.54 10.24 -23.65
CA PRO A 55 12.60 10.51 -25.08
C PRO A 55 13.95 10.16 -25.69
#